data_AF-A0A3A4WFU4-F1
#
_entry.id   AF-A0A3A4WFU4-F1
#
_cell.length_a   1.000
_cell.length_b   1.000
_cell.length_c   1.000
_cell.angle_alpha   90.00
_cell.angle_beta   90.00
_cell.angle_gamma   90.00
#
_symmetry.space_group_name_H-M   'P 1'
#
loop_
_entity.id
_entity.type
_entity.pdbx_description
1 polymer ?
#
loop_
_entity_poly.entity_id
_entity_poly.type
_entity_poly.pdbx_seq_one_letter_code
_entity_poly.pdbx_strand_id
1 'polypeptide(L)'
;MILDMRDIPYFDAFMQVSEAVSMRTQNEEVLVFVDSHEYEKCMAIKGFAEILLECKTTVKETSGYYIIQIIREPPDNLTADHQKKIEAAA
;
A
#
# COMPACT_ATOMS: atom_id res chain seq x y z
N MET A 1 2.01 -3.66 10.48
CA MET A 1 1.79 -5.12 10.35
C MET A 1 2.86 -5.69 9.46
N ILE A 2 3.29 -6.93 9.69
CA ILE A 2 4.23 -7.61 8.78
C ILE A 2 3.51 -8.82 8.17
N LEU A 3 3.62 -8.96 6.86
CA LEU A 3 3.11 -10.05 6.06
C LEU A 3 4.26 -10.71 5.30
N ASP A 4 4.37 -12.03 5.39
CA ASP A 4 5.36 -12.82 4.65
C ASP A 4 4.66 -13.57 3.52
N MET A 5 5.03 -13.26 2.28
CA MET A 5 4.38 -13.79 1.07
C MET A 5 5.22 -14.84 0.34
N ARG A 6 6.29 -15.32 0.97
CA ARG A 6 7.05 -16.45 0.44
C ARG A 6 6.20 -17.69 0.39
N ASP A 7 6.26 -18.40 -0.73
CA ASP A 7 5.48 -19.61 -1.01
C ASP A 7 3.94 -19.42 -0.95
N ILE A 8 3.48 -18.17 -0.78
CA ILE A 8 2.05 -17.84 -0.80
C ILE A 8 1.61 -17.62 -2.26
N PRO A 9 0.54 -18.30 -2.71
CA PRO A 9 -0.07 -18.06 -4.02
C PRO A 9 -0.55 -16.62 -4.18
N TYR A 10 -0.57 -16.12 -5.41
CA TYR A 10 -0.95 -14.72 -5.73
C TYR A 10 -2.32 -14.34 -5.16
N PHE A 11 -3.33 -15.20 -5.33
CA PHE A 11 -4.68 -14.92 -4.87
C PHE A 11 -4.73 -14.73 -3.35
N ASP A 12 -4.09 -15.65 -2.61
CA ASP A 12 -4.05 -15.60 -1.15
C ASP A 12 -3.25 -14.39 -0.66
N ALA A 13 -2.18 -14.02 -1.37
CA ALA A 13 -1.41 -12.82 -1.06
C ALA A 13 -2.27 -11.55 -1.16
N PHE A 14 -3.08 -11.41 -2.22
CA PHE A 14 -3.98 -10.27 -2.36
C PHE A 14 -5.06 -10.23 -1.27
N MET A 15 -5.62 -11.39 -0.92
CA MET A 15 -6.61 -11.49 0.16
C MET A 15 -6.02 -11.04 1.50
N GLN A 16 -4.83 -11.53 1.84
CA GLN A 16 -4.14 -11.17 3.09
C GLN A 16 -3.75 -9.68 3.13
N VAL A 17 -3.28 -9.12 2.01
CA VAL A 17 -2.98 -7.68 1.91
C VAL A 17 -4.25 -6.84 2.09
N SER A 18 -5.35 -7.22 1.45
CA SER A 18 -6.65 -6.54 1.56
C SER A 18 -7.18 -6.52 3.00
N GLU A 19 -7.15 -7.69 3.67
CA GLU A 19 -7.56 -7.81 5.06
C GLU A 19 -6.67 -6.97 5.97
N ALA A 20 -5.35 -7.09 5.81
CA ALA A 20 -4.38 -6.35 6.60
C ALA A 20 -4.55 -4.83 6.44
N VAL A 21 -4.78 -4.32 5.23
CA VAL A 21 -5.03 -2.89 5.00
C VAL A 21 -6.37 -2.45 5.61
N SER A 22 -7.41 -3.28 5.50
CA SER A 22 -8.75 -2.97 5.99
C SER A 22 -8.82 -2.86 7.53
N MET A 23 -8.02 -3.66 8.24
CA MET A 23 -7.93 -3.66 9.69
C MET A 23 -7.16 -2.47 10.27
N ARG A 24 -6.48 -1.66 9.44
CA ARG A 24 -5.55 -0.62 9.88
C ARG A 24 -6.22 0.74 9.94
N THR A 25 -5.87 1.50 10.98
CA THR A 25 -6.23 2.92 11.05
C THR A 25 -5.35 3.73 10.08
N GLN A 26 -5.75 4.98 9.79
CA GLN A 26 -5.01 5.84 8.86
C GLN A 26 -3.55 6.01 9.31
N ASN A 27 -2.63 6.02 8.36
CA ASN A 27 -1.17 6.11 8.58
C ASN A 27 -0.50 4.91 9.28
N GLU A 28 -1.23 3.84 9.61
CA GLU A 28 -0.59 2.58 10.01
C GLU A 28 -0.05 1.85 8.79
N GLU A 29 1.17 1.31 8.92
CA GLU A 29 1.86 0.64 7.83
C GLU A 29 1.61 -0.88 7.81
N VAL A 30 1.53 -1.42 6.60
CA VAL A 30 1.63 -2.86 6.30
C VAL A 30 2.92 -3.08 5.52
N LEU A 31 3.82 -3.91 6.05
CA LEU A 31 5.05 -4.32 5.41
C LEU A 31 4.85 -5.71 4.83
N VAL A 32 5.05 -5.87 3.53
CA VAL A 32 4.93 -7.14 2.82
C VAL A 32 6.30 -7.58 2.35
N PHE A 33 6.71 -8.78 2.73
CA PHE A 33 7.96 -9.42 2.30
C PHE A 33 7.66 -10.38 1.15
N VAL A 34 8.35 -10.19 0.04
CA VAL A 34 8.30 -11.03 -1.15
C VAL A 34 9.71 -11.45 -1.50
N ASP A 35 9.91 -12.70 -1.95
CA ASP A 35 11.22 -13.15 -2.42
C ASP A 35 11.69 -12.29 -3.62
N SER A 36 12.97 -11.91 -3.67
CA SER A 36 13.51 -11.09 -4.78
C SER A 36 13.44 -11.78 -6.14
N HIS A 37 13.31 -13.10 -6.19
CA HIS A 37 13.11 -13.83 -7.45
C HIS A 37 11.66 -13.74 -7.96
N GLU A 38 10.73 -13.24 -7.14
CA GLU A 38 9.30 -13.09 -7.46
C GLU A 38 8.92 -11.63 -7.77
N TYR A 39 9.69 -10.98 -8.65
CA TYR A 39 9.48 -9.59 -9.06
C TYR A 39 8.03 -9.30 -9.51
N GLU A 40 7.44 -10.19 -10.32
CA GLU A 40 6.06 -10.02 -10.80
C GLU A 40 5.05 -10.01 -9.65
N LYS A 41 5.25 -10.83 -8.61
CA LYS A 41 4.40 -10.86 -7.42
C LYS A 41 4.52 -9.56 -6.64
N CYS A 42 5.74 -9.07 -6.46
CA CYS A 42 6.00 -7.79 -5.80
C CYS A 42 5.26 -6.65 -6.51
N MET A 43 5.40 -6.54 -7.83
CA MET A 43 4.76 -5.48 -8.60
C MET A 43 3.24 -5.61 -8.66
N ALA A 44 2.72 -6.84 -8.70
CA ALA A 44 1.29 -7.08 -8.66
C ALA A 44 0.67 -6.66 -7.31
N ILE A 45 1.31 -6.99 -6.19
CA ILE A 45 0.87 -6.56 -4.84
C ILE A 45 0.93 -5.03 -4.73
N LYS A 46 2.00 -4.40 -5.23
CA LYS A 46 2.12 -2.94 -5.29
C LYS A 46 0.95 -2.32 -6.05
N GLY A 47 0.71 -2.76 -7.28
CA GLY A 47 -0.36 -2.24 -8.13
C GLY A 47 -1.76 -2.48 -7.54
N PHE A 48 -1.99 -3.66 -6.96
CA PHE A 48 -3.22 -3.98 -6.24
C PHE A 48 -3.49 -2.98 -5.10
N ALA A 49 -2.50 -2.73 -4.26
CA ALA A 49 -2.64 -1.81 -3.13
C ALA A 49 -2.85 -0.36 -3.56
N GLU A 50 -2.16 0.11 -4.61
CA GLU A 50 -2.30 1.49 -5.08
C GLU A 50 -3.63 1.73 -5.82
N ILE A 51 -4.02 0.82 -6.71
CA ILE A 51 -5.14 1.05 -7.61
C ILE A 51 -6.47 0.68 -6.97
N LEU A 52 -6.54 -0.46 -6.28
CA LEU A 52 -7.81 -0.99 -5.77
C LEU A 52 -8.04 -0.66 -4.30
N LEU A 53 -6.97 -0.48 -3.52
CA LEU A 53 -7.07 -0.13 -2.09
C LEU A 53 -6.74 1.34 -1.81
N GLU A 54 -6.43 2.13 -2.85
CA GLU A 54 -6.12 3.56 -2.75
C GLU A 54 -5.02 3.86 -1.71
N CYS A 55 -4.02 2.98 -1.62
CA CYS A 55 -2.91 3.12 -0.69
C CYS A 55 -1.68 3.74 -1.36
N LYS A 56 -0.85 4.41 -0.56
CA LYS A 56 0.50 4.77 -0.97
C LYS A 56 1.44 3.61 -0.72
N THR A 57 2.33 3.34 -1.67
CA THR A 57 3.32 2.26 -1.50
C THR A 57 4.75 2.74 -1.74
N THR A 58 5.69 2.10 -1.08
CA THR A 58 7.12 2.16 -1.43
C THR A 58 7.69 0.74 -1.48
N VAL A 59 8.63 0.50 -2.39
CA VAL A 59 9.31 -0.80 -2.53
C VAL A 59 10.79 -0.61 -2.29
N LYS A 60 11.38 -1.49 -1.47
CA LYS A 60 12.82 -1.57 -1.26
C LYS A 60 13.27 -3.01 -1.45
N GLU A 61 14.39 -3.19 -2.16
CA GLU A 61 15.04 -4.49 -2.27
C GLU A 61 16.20 -4.58 -1.29
N THR A 62 16.23 -5.61 -0.44
CA THR A 62 17.33 -5.85 0.48
C THR A 62 17.42 -7.33 0.86
N SER A 63 18.64 -7.84 0.98
CA SER A 63 18.93 -9.17 1.53
C SER A 63 18.19 -10.34 0.85
N GLY A 64 17.87 -10.22 -0.45
CA GLY A 64 17.12 -11.25 -1.21
C GLY A 64 15.59 -11.11 -1.11
N TYR A 65 15.10 -9.95 -0.70
CA TYR A 65 13.66 -9.68 -0.55
C TYR A 65 13.28 -8.34 -1.16
N TYR A 66 12.07 -8.28 -1.71
CA TYR A 66 11.32 -7.05 -1.84
C TYR A 66 10.51 -6.81 -0.57
N ILE A 67 10.64 -5.60 -0.02
CA ILE A 67 9.84 -5.10 1.09
C ILE A 67 8.93 -4.02 0.54
N ILE A 68 7.63 -4.30 0.52
CA ILE A 68 6.58 -3.35 0.11
C ILE A 68 6.02 -2.72 1.38
N GLN A 69 6.22 -1.43 1.55
CA GLN A 69 5.56 -0.66 2.59
C GLN A 69 4.27 -0.08 2.01
N ILE A 70 3.13 -0.39 2.61
CA ILE A 70 1.80 0.05 2.21
C ILE A 70 1.24 0.92 3.34
N ILE A 71 0.82 2.13 3.01
CA ILE A 71 0.25 3.10 3.94
C ILE A 71 -1.09 3.55 3.38
N ARG A 72 -2.15 3.41 4.18
CA ARG A 72 -3.45 3.95 3.84
C ARG A 72 -3.46 5.45 4.14
N GLU A 73 -3.52 6.26 3.08
CA GLU A 73 -3.68 7.70 3.24
C GLU A 73 -5.10 8.02 3.71
N PRO A 74 -5.30 9.10 4.49
CA PRO A 74 -6.64 9.60 4.76
C PRO A 74 -7.35 9.85 3.42
N PRO A 75 -8.68 9.64 3.33
CA PRO A 75 -9.42 10.17 2.21
C PRO A 75 -9.17 11.68 2.20
N ASP A 76 -8.58 12.19 1.13
CA ASP A 76 -8.30 13.61 1.00
C ASP A 76 -9.59 14.38 1.28
N ASN A 77 -9.56 15.24 2.29
CA ASN A 77 -10.55 16.30 2.40
C ASN A 77 -10.32 17.23 1.20
N LEU A 78 -10.93 16.91 0.06
CA LEU A 78 -11.09 17.73 -1.16
C LEU A 78 -11.68 19.13 -0.89
N THR A 79 -11.94 19.48 0.37
CA THR A 79 -12.45 20.75 0.85
C THR A 79 -11.37 21.72 1.33
N ALA A 80 -10.19 21.28 1.79
CA ALA A 80 -9.21 22.21 2.38
C ALA A 80 -8.48 23.09 1.34
N ASP A 81 -8.19 22.54 0.16
CA ASP A 81 -7.49 23.27 -0.91
C ASP A 81 -8.42 24.09 -1.80
N HIS A 82 -9.71 23.75 -1.86
CA HIS A 82 -10.71 24.61 -2.50
C HIS A 82 -11.07 25.82 -1.62
N GLN A 83 -11.11 25.68 -0.29
CA GLN A 83 -11.36 26.81 0.61
C GLN A 83 -10.24 27.87 0.54
N LYS A 84 -8.96 27.44 0.53
CA LYS A 84 -7.80 28.35 0.44
C LYS A 84 -7.74 29.15 -0.86
N LYS A 85 -8.19 28.57 -1.98
CA LYS A 85 -8.24 29.27 -3.27
C LYS A 85 -9.38 30.28 -3.36
N ILE A 86 -10.48 30.06 -2.62
CA ILE A 86 -11.60 31.00 -2.55
C ILE A 86 -11.28 32.16 -1.60
N GLU A 87 -10.62 31.91 -0.47
CA GLU A 87 -10.23 32.96 0.49
C GLU A 87 -9.06 33.83 0.02
N ALA A 88 -8.17 33.32 -0.85
CA ALA A 88 -7.11 34.11 -1.47
C ALA A 88 -7.58 34.98 -2.66
N ALA A 89 -8.83 34.82 -3.09
CA ALA A 89 -9.44 35.55 -4.20
C ALA A 89 -10.56 36.52 -3.75
N ALA A 90 -10.80 36.65 -2.44
CA ALA A 90 -11.72 37.60 -1.82
C ALA A 90 -10.93 38.69 -1.09
#